data_AF-A0A4Y2J6D0-F1
#
_entry.id   AF-A0A4Y2J6D0-F1
#
_cell.length_a   1.000
_cell.length_b   1.000
_cell.length_c   1.000
_cell.angle_alpha   90.00
_cell.angle_beta   90.00
_cell.angle_gamma   90.00
#
_symmetry.space_group_name_H-M   'P 1'
#
loop_
_entity.id
_entity.type
_entity.pdbx_description
1 polymer ?
#
loop_
_entity_poly.entity_id
_entity_poly.type
_entity_poly.pdbx_seq_one_letter_code
_entity_poly.pdbx_strand_id
1 'polypeptide(L)'
;MTRMTPELTSPLLTSAPHQREEVWHHTYDLAVNSHTYKDDLQWERVSNVEPCCLQDDILPLGHCTLFSVSKIDNSFGLASNITTLCKNFKHSNVFCTSEKVKKFHEVNMSLVLGLRLIGKAHVGTKKLCTAMNLNVISKVGYKKLENKLSNACMEISKNVMHEAAGEISKSNFDISHVENQSIVHGKRQDIPL
;
A
#
# COMPACT_ATOMS: atom_id res chain seq x y z
N MET A 1 -12.55 -0.58 76.34
CA MET A 1 -11.87 0.10 75.22
C MET A 1 -11.84 -0.87 74.05
N THR A 2 -12.79 -0.73 73.12
CA THR A 2 -12.86 -1.50 71.88
C THR A 2 -12.83 -0.47 70.76
N ARG A 3 -11.71 -0.42 70.04
CA ARG A 3 -11.42 0.57 69.01
C ARG A 3 -12.10 0.13 67.70
N MET A 4 -13.12 0.87 67.27
CA MET A 4 -13.77 0.71 65.97
C MET A 4 -12.88 1.28 64.87
N THR A 5 -12.70 0.50 63.80
CA THR A 5 -12.06 0.90 62.55
C THR A 5 -13.07 1.71 61.72
N PRO A 6 -12.76 2.93 61.26
CA PRO A 6 -13.65 3.63 60.33
C PRO A 6 -13.40 3.18 58.89
N GLU A 7 -14.49 2.89 58.17
CA GLU A 7 -14.49 2.74 56.72
C GLU A 7 -13.98 4.02 56.04
N LEU A 8 -13.02 3.85 55.13
CA LEU A 8 -12.60 4.89 54.19
C LEU A 8 -13.19 4.56 52.82
N THR A 9 -14.40 5.08 52.58
CA THR A 9 -15.00 5.20 51.25
C THR A 9 -14.14 6.10 50.36
N SER A 10 -13.72 5.59 49.21
CA SER A 10 -12.98 6.32 48.18
C SER A 10 -13.80 7.50 47.60
N PRO A 11 -13.23 8.70 47.47
CA PRO A 11 -13.94 9.84 46.89
C PRO A 11 -14.11 9.67 45.38
N LEU A 12 -15.37 9.80 44.92
CA LEU A 12 -15.73 10.11 43.54
C LEU A 12 -14.98 11.36 43.09
N LEU A 13 -14.05 11.21 42.14
CA LEU A 13 -13.54 12.34 41.37
C LEU A 13 -14.09 12.24 39.96
N THR A 14 -15.06 13.12 39.72
CA THR A 14 -15.53 13.58 38.42
C THR A 14 -14.38 14.07 37.56
N SER A 15 -14.20 13.46 36.38
CA SER A 15 -13.53 14.10 35.25
C SER A 15 -14.46 14.10 34.04
N ALA A 16 -14.74 15.30 33.57
CA ALA A 16 -15.56 15.59 32.40
C ALA A 16 -14.97 14.98 31.11
N PRO A 17 -15.79 14.68 30.09
CA PRO A 17 -15.29 14.14 28.83
C PRO A 17 -14.52 15.23 28.10
N HIS A 18 -13.20 15.08 28.01
CA HIS A 18 -12.38 15.90 27.14
C HIS A 18 -12.76 15.57 25.69
N GLN A 19 -13.48 16.50 25.05
CA GLN A 19 -13.54 16.60 23.60
C GLN A 19 -12.11 16.69 23.07
N ARG A 20 -11.61 15.60 22.50
CA ARG A 20 -10.56 15.69 21.49
C ARG A 20 -11.23 15.59 20.14
N GLU A 21 -11.62 16.75 19.63
CA GLU A 21 -11.62 16.97 18.18
C GLU A 21 -10.16 16.96 17.74
N GLU A 22 -9.64 15.78 17.43
CA GLU A 22 -8.47 15.70 16.57
C GLU A 22 -8.94 16.03 15.16
N VAL A 23 -8.84 17.32 14.87
CA VAL A 23 -8.83 17.91 13.53
C VAL A 23 -7.67 17.26 12.76
N TRP A 24 -7.91 16.07 12.23
CA TRP A 24 -7.07 15.52 11.18
C TRP A 24 -7.44 16.26 9.91
N HIS A 25 -6.65 17.27 9.56
CA HIS A 25 -6.64 17.81 8.22
C HIS A 25 -6.47 16.64 7.24
N HIS A 26 -7.51 16.39 6.47
CA HIS A 26 -7.57 15.40 5.41
C HIS A 26 -6.64 15.86 4.28
N THR A 27 -5.35 15.54 4.42
CA THR A 27 -4.37 15.76 3.36
C THR A 27 -3.43 14.57 3.26
N TYR A 28 -3.98 13.36 3.32
CA TYR A 28 -3.40 12.28 2.52
C TYR A 28 -3.97 12.43 1.13
N ASP A 29 -3.22 13.11 0.28
CA ASP A 29 -3.53 13.23 -1.12
C ASP A 29 -3.40 11.85 -1.78
N LEU A 30 -4.52 11.11 -1.79
CA LEU A 30 -4.72 9.86 -2.51
C LEU A 30 -4.69 10.07 -4.04
N ALA A 31 -4.26 11.23 -4.53
CA ALA A 31 -4.11 11.52 -5.95
C ALA A 31 -3.08 10.63 -6.66
N VAL A 32 -2.14 9.97 -5.97
CA VAL A 32 -1.10 9.16 -6.62
C VAL A 32 -1.61 7.83 -7.22
N ASN A 33 -2.88 7.45 -7.02
CA ASN A 33 -3.54 6.41 -7.84
C ASN A 33 -4.99 6.75 -8.23
N SER A 34 -5.47 7.96 -7.96
CA SER A 34 -6.87 8.34 -8.25
C SER A 34 -7.20 8.45 -9.74
N HIS A 35 -6.19 8.57 -10.61
CA HIS A 35 -6.39 8.67 -12.06
C HIS A 35 -6.60 7.31 -12.74
N THR A 36 -6.62 6.21 -11.98
CA THR A 36 -6.88 4.86 -12.53
C THR A 36 -8.05 4.15 -11.87
N TYR A 37 -8.76 4.80 -10.93
CA TYR A 37 -9.76 4.12 -10.09
C TYR A 37 -11.22 4.30 -10.54
N LYS A 38 -11.50 5.05 -11.62
CA LYS A 38 -12.88 5.25 -12.09
C LYS A 38 -13.29 4.49 -13.35
N ASP A 39 -12.38 3.81 -14.03
CA ASP A 39 -12.71 3.06 -15.26
C ASP A 39 -12.55 1.53 -15.15
N ASP A 40 -11.99 0.99 -14.06
CA ASP A 40 -11.63 -0.45 -13.95
C ASP A 40 -12.61 -1.31 -13.13
N LEU A 41 -13.91 -0.96 -13.08
CA LEU A 41 -14.97 -1.91 -12.64
C LEU A 41 -15.29 -2.97 -13.71
N GLN A 42 -14.50 -3.05 -14.78
CA GLN A 42 -14.52 -4.17 -15.70
C GLN A 42 -13.65 -5.30 -15.17
N TRP A 43 -14.32 -6.32 -14.63
CA TRP A 43 -13.81 -7.67 -14.41
C TRP A 43 -13.40 -8.39 -15.73
N GLU A 44 -13.18 -7.65 -16.82
CA GLU A 44 -12.82 -8.14 -18.16
C GLU A 44 -11.30 -8.32 -18.37
N ARG A 45 -10.46 -8.13 -17.33
CA ARG A 45 -9.00 -8.40 -17.41
C ARG A 45 -8.60 -9.87 -17.42
N VAL A 46 -9.53 -10.79 -17.70
CA VAL A 46 -9.19 -12.15 -18.18
C VAL A 46 -8.81 -12.13 -19.68
N SER A 47 -8.98 -11.01 -20.38
CA SER A 47 -8.89 -10.93 -21.85
C SER A 47 -7.55 -10.50 -22.43
N ASN A 48 -6.53 -10.17 -21.62
CA ASN A 48 -5.22 -9.75 -22.16
C ASN A 48 -4.27 -10.92 -22.43
N VAL A 49 -4.77 -12.15 -22.46
CA VAL A 49 -4.02 -13.25 -23.08
C VAL A 49 -4.07 -13.00 -24.58
N GLU A 50 -2.96 -12.50 -25.12
CA GLU A 50 -2.76 -12.38 -26.55
C GLU A 50 -3.15 -13.72 -27.19
N PRO A 51 -4.11 -13.73 -28.13
CA PRO A 51 -4.48 -14.96 -28.82
C PRO A 51 -3.21 -15.55 -29.43
N CYS A 52 -2.96 -16.84 -29.22
CA CYS A 52 -1.78 -17.57 -29.77
C CYS A 52 -1.65 -17.51 -31.31
N CYS A 53 -2.49 -16.75 -32.02
CA CYS A 53 -2.58 -16.67 -33.48
C CYS A 53 -2.04 -15.36 -34.08
N LEU A 54 -1.21 -14.59 -33.38
CA LEU A 54 -0.54 -13.42 -33.95
C LEU A 54 0.98 -13.64 -34.13
N GLN A 55 1.36 -14.69 -34.84
CA GLN A 55 2.62 -14.65 -35.58
C GLN A 55 2.44 -15.44 -36.87
N ASP A 56 2.30 -14.67 -37.95
CA ASP A 56 2.41 -15.05 -39.34
C ASP A 56 1.25 -15.89 -39.94
N ASP A 57 0.74 -15.37 -41.06
CA ASP A 57 -0.18 -15.96 -42.04
C ASP A 57 -1.70 -15.89 -41.76
N ILE A 58 -2.29 -14.85 -42.37
CA ILE A 58 -3.60 -14.77 -43.04
C ILE A 58 -4.45 -16.06 -42.97
N LEU A 59 -5.11 -16.31 -41.83
CA LEU A 59 -6.21 -17.28 -41.74
C LEU A 59 -7.36 -16.69 -40.93
N PRO A 60 -8.62 -17.03 -41.28
CA PRO A 60 -9.79 -16.31 -40.78
C PRO A 60 -9.92 -16.49 -39.28
N LEU A 61 -10.23 -15.37 -38.63
CA LEU A 61 -10.34 -15.04 -37.20
C LEU A 61 -11.12 -16.00 -36.27
N GLY A 62 -11.49 -17.21 -36.71
CA GLY A 62 -12.51 -18.04 -36.08
C GLY A 62 -12.06 -19.34 -35.38
N HIS A 63 -10.77 -19.73 -35.40
CA HIS A 63 -10.38 -21.11 -35.03
C HIS A 63 -9.56 -21.32 -33.74
N CYS A 64 -9.15 -20.26 -33.04
CA CYS A 64 -8.43 -20.38 -31.76
C CYS A 64 -9.34 -20.26 -30.52
N THR A 65 -10.57 -20.79 -30.61
CA THR A 65 -11.55 -20.73 -29.50
C THR A 65 -11.37 -21.84 -28.46
N LEU A 66 -10.45 -22.78 -28.68
CA LEU A 66 -10.26 -23.96 -27.85
C LEU A 66 -8.95 -23.89 -27.05
N PHE A 67 -8.97 -23.12 -25.98
CA PHE A 67 -7.99 -23.23 -24.90
C PHE A 67 -8.52 -24.19 -23.83
N SER A 68 -7.64 -25.02 -23.28
CA SER A 68 -7.92 -25.75 -22.05
C SER A 68 -6.96 -25.32 -20.96
N VAL A 69 -7.49 -25.08 -19.76
CA VAL A 69 -6.66 -24.94 -18.56
C VAL A 69 -6.05 -26.31 -18.27
N SER A 70 -4.73 -26.41 -18.36
CA SER A 70 -4.02 -27.68 -18.14
C SER A 70 -3.51 -27.80 -16.71
N LYS A 71 -3.18 -26.68 -16.06
CA LYS A 71 -2.62 -26.67 -14.71
C LYS A 71 -2.96 -25.39 -13.96
N ILE A 72 -3.29 -25.53 -12.69
CA ILE A 72 -3.45 -24.42 -11.75
C ILE A 72 -2.52 -24.68 -10.56
N ASP A 73 -1.45 -23.90 -10.45
CA ASP A 73 -0.50 -23.95 -9.34
C ASP A 73 -0.86 -22.92 -8.27
N ASN A 74 -1.38 -23.39 -7.14
CA ASN A 74 -1.88 -22.59 -6.01
C ASN A 74 -0.88 -22.46 -4.84
N SER A 75 0.40 -22.77 -5.07
CA SER A 75 1.42 -22.76 -4.00
C SER A 75 1.79 -21.35 -3.51
N PHE A 76 1.26 -20.30 -4.14
CA PHE A 76 1.62 -18.89 -3.89
C PHE A 76 0.58 -18.14 -3.05
N GLY A 77 -0.13 -18.81 -2.15
CA GLY A 77 -1.13 -18.15 -1.30
C GLY A 77 -2.40 -17.82 -2.08
N LEU A 78 -2.80 -16.54 -2.10
CA LEU A 78 -3.98 -16.11 -2.85
C LEU A 78 -3.75 -16.00 -4.37
N ALA A 79 -2.50 -16.08 -4.82
CA ALA A 79 -2.16 -16.06 -6.23
C ALA A 79 -1.99 -17.46 -6.79
N SER A 80 -2.39 -17.62 -8.05
CA SER A 80 -2.31 -18.86 -8.80
C SER A 80 -1.56 -18.61 -10.10
N ASN A 81 -0.66 -19.52 -10.48
CA ASN A 81 -0.19 -19.57 -11.86
C ASN A 81 -1.13 -20.50 -12.63
N ILE A 82 -1.68 -20.00 -13.73
CA ILE A 82 -2.58 -20.74 -14.61
C ILE A 82 -1.83 -21.02 -15.90
N THR A 83 -1.74 -22.30 -16.27
CA THR A 83 -1.24 -22.73 -17.57
C THR A 83 -2.42 -23.06 -18.48
N THR A 84 -2.48 -22.39 -19.62
CA THR A 84 -3.44 -22.67 -20.69
C THR A 84 -2.72 -23.31 -21.86
N LEU A 85 -3.25 -24.44 -22.34
CA LEU A 85 -2.75 -25.12 -23.53
C LEU A 85 -3.66 -24.82 -24.71
N CYS A 86 -3.07 -24.38 -25.82
CA CYS A 86 -3.76 -24.34 -27.10
C CYS A 86 -3.86 -25.78 -27.65
N LYS A 87 -5.08 -26.27 -27.83
CA LYS A 87 -5.30 -27.64 -28.34
C LYS A 87 -4.77 -27.83 -29.76
N ASN A 88 -4.73 -26.75 -30.55
CA ASN A 88 -4.38 -26.81 -31.96
C ASN A 88 -2.86 -26.73 -32.21
N PHE A 89 -2.12 -25.99 -31.37
CA PHE A 89 -0.72 -25.62 -31.66
C PHE A 89 0.30 -26.15 -30.65
N LYS A 90 -0.12 -26.95 -29.64
CA LYS A 90 0.73 -27.41 -28.52
C LYS A 90 1.47 -26.27 -27.78
N HIS A 91 1.09 -25.02 -28.02
CA HIS A 91 1.64 -23.86 -27.35
C HIS A 91 1.00 -23.73 -25.97
N SER A 92 1.81 -23.51 -24.94
CA SER A 92 1.34 -23.27 -23.59
C SER A 92 1.62 -21.83 -23.17
N ASN A 93 0.58 -21.11 -22.81
CA ASN A 93 0.69 -19.82 -22.15
C ASN A 93 0.58 -19.98 -20.63
N VAL A 94 1.35 -19.21 -19.88
CA VAL A 94 1.30 -19.17 -18.42
C VAL A 94 1.05 -17.74 -17.98
N PHE A 95 -0.02 -17.53 -17.22
CA PHE A 95 -0.31 -16.23 -16.61
C PHE A 95 -0.61 -16.39 -15.12
N CYS A 96 -0.62 -15.28 -14.39
CA CYS A 96 -0.87 -15.27 -12.95
C CYS A 96 -2.16 -14.50 -12.64
N THR A 97 -2.95 -14.99 -11.69
CA THR A 97 -4.19 -14.33 -11.24
C THR A 97 -3.96 -13.01 -10.51
N SER A 98 -2.72 -12.70 -10.16
CA SER A 98 -2.34 -11.43 -9.55
C SER A 98 -1.02 -10.95 -10.15
N GLU A 99 -0.96 -9.64 -10.40
CA GLU A 99 0.26 -8.98 -10.85
C GLU A 99 1.43 -9.25 -9.90
N LYS A 100 2.61 -9.48 -10.49
CA LYS A 100 3.84 -9.67 -9.76
C LYS A 100 4.60 -8.35 -9.68
N VAL A 101 4.52 -7.70 -8.53
CA VAL A 101 5.42 -6.59 -8.23
C VAL A 101 6.74 -7.17 -7.71
N LYS A 102 7.75 -7.18 -8.57
CA LYS A 102 9.04 -7.84 -8.34
C LYS A 102 8.89 -9.37 -8.21
N LYS A 103 9.01 -9.91 -6.99
CA LYS A 103 8.94 -11.36 -6.67
C LYS A 103 7.70 -11.74 -5.86
N PHE A 104 6.80 -10.79 -5.61
CA PHE A 104 5.63 -10.99 -4.76
C PHE A 104 4.37 -10.66 -5.52
N HIS A 105 3.31 -11.40 -5.22
CA HIS A 105 2.00 -11.14 -5.80
C HIS A 105 1.34 -9.99 -5.04
N GLU A 106 0.84 -9.01 -5.78
CA GLU A 106 0.19 -7.83 -5.23
C GLU A 106 -0.96 -8.21 -4.28
N VAL A 107 -1.78 -9.18 -4.66
CA VAL A 107 -2.90 -9.66 -3.82
C VAL A 107 -2.44 -10.14 -2.45
N ASN A 108 -1.28 -10.81 -2.38
CA ASN A 108 -0.71 -11.26 -1.11
C ASN A 108 -0.15 -10.08 -0.31
N MET A 109 0.49 -9.12 -0.97
CA MET A 109 1.00 -7.91 -0.32
C MET A 109 -0.14 -7.10 0.30
N SER A 110 -1.23 -6.89 -0.45
CA SER A 110 -2.42 -6.18 0.00
C SER A 110 -3.10 -6.86 1.18
N LEU A 111 -3.23 -8.20 1.14
CA LEU A 111 -3.73 -8.97 2.27
C LEU A 111 -2.85 -8.78 3.52
N VAL A 112 -1.53 -8.95 3.38
CA VAL A 112 -0.61 -8.80 4.52
C VAL A 112 -0.66 -7.39 5.10
N LEU A 113 -0.68 -6.37 4.25
CA LEU A 113 -0.79 -4.96 4.67
C LEU A 113 -2.11 -4.72 5.42
N GLY A 114 -3.24 -5.10 4.83
CA GLY A 114 -4.56 -4.90 5.42
C GLY A 114 -4.68 -5.59 6.79
N LEU A 115 -4.26 -6.85 6.90
CA LEU A 115 -4.31 -7.60 8.15
C LEU A 115 -3.34 -7.05 9.21
N ARG A 116 -2.25 -6.40 8.79
CA ARG A 116 -1.32 -5.71 9.70
C ARG A 116 -1.91 -4.40 10.22
N LEU A 117 -2.55 -3.59 9.36
CA LEU A 117 -3.19 -2.33 9.73
C LEU A 117 -4.29 -2.53 10.77
N ILE A 118 -5.07 -3.60 10.67
CA ILE A 118 -6.11 -3.94 11.67
C ILE A 118 -5.55 -4.64 12.92
N GLY A 119 -4.23 -4.81 13.03
CA GLY A 119 -3.57 -5.45 14.18
C GLY A 119 -3.81 -6.95 14.33
N LYS A 120 -4.27 -7.65 13.28
CA LYS A 120 -4.58 -9.10 13.35
C LYS A 120 -3.47 -10.00 12.81
N ALA A 121 -2.56 -9.45 12.00
CA ALA A 121 -1.38 -10.12 11.46
C ALA A 121 -1.70 -11.51 10.86
N HIS A 122 -0.72 -12.43 10.88
CA HIS A 122 -0.85 -13.78 10.30
C HIS A 122 -2.02 -14.59 10.88
N VAL A 123 -2.34 -14.42 12.16
CA VAL A 123 -3.45 -15.13 12.81
C VAL A 123 -4.79 -14.69 12.18
N GLY A 124 -4.97 -13.39 11.95
CA GLY A 124 -6.11 -12.85 11.22
C GLY A 124 -6.19 -13.36 9.79
N THR A 125 -5.05 -13.35 9.09
CA THR A 125 -4.96 -13.88 7.73
C THR A 125 -5.39 -15.33 7.66
N LYS A 126 -4.87 -16.19 8.54
CA LYS A 126 -5.24 -17.60 8.59
C LYS A 126 -6.74 -17.77 8.81
N LYS A 127 -7.31 -17.08 9.78
CA LYS A 127 -8.76 -17.15 10.07
C LYS A 127 -9.59 -16.71 8.86
N LEU A 128 -9.24 -15.59 8.25
CA LEU A 128 -9.95 -15.04 7.09
C LEU A 128 -9.87 -15.98 5.88
N CYS A 129 -8.67 -16.43 5.52
CA CYS A 129 -8.48 -17.36 4.40
C CYS A 129 -9.23 -18.67 4.65
N THR A 130 -9.17 -19.24 5.86
CA THR A 130 -9.92 -20.46 6.19
C THR A 130 -11.44 -20.25 6.12
N ALA A 131 -11.95 -19.12 6.61
CA ALA A 131 -13.39 -18.80 6.55
C ALA A 131 -13.89 -18.69 5.10
N MET A 132 -13.05 -18.19 4.19
CA MET A 132 -13.38 -18.05 2.76
C MET A 132 -13.00 -19.29 1.93
N ASN A 133 -12.55 -20.37 2.55
CA ASN A 133 -12.03 -21.57 1.88
C ASN A 133 -10.91 -21.26 0.86
N LEU A 134 -10.01 -20.34 1.22
CA LEU A 134 -8.86 -19.92 0.43
C LEU A 134 -7.56 -20.54 0.93
N ASN A 135 -6.57 -20.63 0.04
CA ASN A 135 -5.23 -21.07 0.40
C ASN A 135 -4.58 -20.07 1.36
N VAL A 136 -4.02 -20.60 2.45
CA VAL A 136 -3.41 -19.79 3.50
C VAL A 136 -1.94 -19.55 3.15
N ILE A 137 -1.51 -18.28 3.18
CA ILE A 137 -0.10 -17.93 3.10
C ILE A 137 0.63 -18.55 4.31
N SER A 138 1.72 -19.27 4.06
CA SER A 138 2.53 -19.86 5.13
C SER A 138 3.06 -18.78 6.08
N LYS A 139 3.28 -19.13 7.35
CA LYS A 139 3.80 -18.18 8.36
C LYS A 139 5.12 -17.54 7.93
N VAL A 140 5.99 -18.32 7.30
CA VAL A 140 7.28 -17.86 6.75
C VAL A 140 7.07 -16.93 5.56
N GLY A 141 6.16 -17.28 4.64
CA GLY A 141 5.80 -16.44 3.49
C GLY A 141 5.23 -15.09 3.95
N TYR A 142 4.33 -15.12 4.92
CA TYR A 142 3.77 -13.93 5.56
C TYR A 142 4.86 -13.03 6.13
N LYS A 143 5.82 -13.60 6.89
CA LYS A 143 6.90 -12.82 7.48
C LYS A 143 7.81 -12.18 6.43
N LYS A 144 8.07 -12.86 5.32
CA LYS A 144 8.83 -12.29 4.19
C LYS A 144 8.11 -11.09 3.57
N LEU A 145 6.80 -11.19 3.37
CA LEU A 145 5.96 -10.09 2.86
C LEU A 145 5.95 -8.91 3.85
N GLU A 146 5.78 -9.19 5.15
CA GLU A 146 5.80 -8.18 6.22
C GLU A 146 7.13 -7.42 6.26
N ASN A 147 8.27 -8.14 6.22
CA ASN A 147 9.59 -7.51 6.19
C ASN A 147 9.78 -6.66 4.92
N LYS A 148 9.24 -7.10 3.78
CA LYS A 148 9.32 -6.35 2.52
C LYS A 148 8.53 -5.05 2.59
N LEU A 149 7.32 -5.09 3.14
CA LEU A 149 6.49 -3.92 3.42
C LEU A 149 7.22 -2.96 4.35
N SER A 150 7.76 -3.47 5.46
CA SER A 150 8.53 -2.66 6.42
C SER A 150 9.71 -1.96 5.76
N ASN A 151 10.48 -2.67 4.92
CA ASN A 151 11.61 -2.08 4.21
C ASN A 151 11.16 -1.00 3.22
N ALA A 152 10.06 -1.23 2.49
CA ALA A 152 9.52 -0.22 1.57
C ALA A 152 9.07 1.03 2.31
N CYS A 153 8.36 0.89 3.44
CA CYS A 153 7.98 2.01 4.30
C CYS A 153 9.20 2.79 4.82
N MET A 154 10.27 2.08 5.23
CA MET A 154 11.50 2.71 5.69
C MET A 154 12.18 3.53 4.58
N GLU A 155 12.26 3.00 3.36
CA GLU A 155 12.86 3.73 2.23
C GLU A 155 12.04 4.96 1.85
N ILE A 156 10.70 4.82 1.79
CA ILE A 156 9.81 5.97 1.55
C ILE A 156 10.00 7.02 2.64
N SER A 157 10.04 6.61 3.91
CA SER A 157 10.21 7.54 5.04
C SER A 157 11.55 8.29 4.96
N LYS A 158 12.65 7.60 4.61
CA LYS A 158 13.95 8.25 4.41
C LYS A 158 13.91 9.29 3.30
N ASN A 159 13.30 8.95 2.17
CA ASN A 159 13.21 9.85 1.02
C ASN A 159 12.40 11.10 1.37
N VAL A 160 11.24 10.93 2.01
CA VAL A 160 10.39 12.04 2.46
C VAL A 160 11.13 12.92 3.47
N MET A 161 11.83 12.33 4.43
CA MET A 161 12.62 13.09 5.41
C MET A 161 13.77 13.85 4.75
N HIS A 162 14.44 13.25 3.76
CA HIS A 162 15.53 13.88 3.02
C HIS A 162 15.01 15.06 2.17
N GLU A 163 13.87 14.89 1.50
CA GLU A 163 13.21 15.94 0.73
C GLU A 163 12.82 17.12 1.62
N ALA A 164 12.14 16.85 2.74
CA ALA A 164 11.77 17.88 3.72
C ALA A 164 12.99 18.64 4.27
N ALA A 165 14.09 17.94 4.55
CA ALA A 165 15.34 18.58 5.00
C ALA A 165 15.95 19.49 3.92
N GLY A 166 15.86 19.08 2.65
CA GLY A 166 16.27 19.88 1.51
C GLY A 166 15.44 21.15 1.35
N GLU A 167 14.12 21.07 1.56
CA GLU A 167 13.22 22.23 1.51
C GLU A 167 13.53 23.24 2.62
N ILE A 168 13.70 22.78 3.86
CA ILE A 168 14.08 23.64 5.01
C ILE A 168 15.42 24.35 4.75
N SER A 169 16.38 23.65 4.14
CA SER A 169 17.69 24.23 3.85
C SER A 169 17.61 25.33 2.78
N LYS A 170 16.78 25.13 1.75
CA LYS A 170 16.53 26.15 0.71
C LYS A 170 15.82 27.37 1.28
N SER A 171 14.77 27.18 2.08
CA SER A 171 14.04 28.30 2.68
C SER A 171 14.93 29.15 3.58
N ASN A 172 15.86 28.53 4.33
CA ASN A 172 16.81 29.26 5.17
C ASN A 172 17.80 30.09 4.35
N PHE A 173 18.23 29.59 3.18
CA PHE A 173 19.06 30.36 2.26
C PHE A 173 18.31 31.60 1.74
N ASP A 174 17.05 31.44 1.32
CA ASP A 174 16.24 32.54 0.81
C ASP A 174 15.99 33.61 1.88
N ILE A 175 15.71 33.21 3.13
CA ILE A 175 15.57 34.14 4.27
C ILE A 175 16.87 34.93 4.47
N SER A 176 18.02 34.24 4.51
CA SER A 176 19.31 34.91 4.70
C SER A 176 19.65 35.88 3.56
N HIS A 177 19.21 35.58 2.33
CA HIS A 177 19.42 36.46 1.18
C HIS A 177 18.56 37.73 1.28
N VAL A 178 17.30 37.60 1.68
CA VAL A 178 16.38 38.72 1.90
C VAL A 178 16.85 39.63 3.05
N GLU A 179 17.31 39.05 4.16
CA GLU A 179 17.85 39.84 5.29
C GLU A 179 19.11 40.63 4.87
N ASN A 180 20.03 40.00 4.13
CA ASN A 180 21.24 40.66 3.66
C ASN A 180 20.94 41.80 2.67
N GLN A 181 19.96 41.63 1.77
CA GLN A 181 19.54 42.71 0.87
C GLN A 181 18.86 43.88 1.60
N SER A 182 18.10 43.59 2.67
CA SER A 182 17.44 44.58 3.51
C SER A 182 18.45 45.44 4.29
N ILE A 183 19.53 44.83 4.79
CA ILE A 183 20.62 45.54 5.48
C ILE A 183 21.39 46.47 4.52
N VAL A 184 21.58 46.07 3.26
CA VAL A 184 22.26 46.90 2.25
C VAL A 184 21.44 48.14 1.88
N HIS A 185 20.11 48.04 1.84
CA HIS A 185 19.23 49.18 1.53
C HIS A 185 18.86 50.04 2.75
N GLY A 186 19.17 49.59 3.97
CA GLY A 186 18.90 50.30 5.23
C GLY A 186 19.99 51.28 5.69
N LYS A 187 21.01 51.58 4.86
CA LYS A 187 22.04 52.57 5.24
C LYS A 187 21.47 54.00 5.26
N ARG A 188 21.08 54.41 6.48
CA ARG A 188 21.08 55.76 7.07
C ARG A 188 21.03 56.92 6.06
N GLN A 189 19.83 57.47 5.85
CA GLN A 189 19.70 58.86 5.41
C GLN A 189 20.09 59.74 6.60
N ASP A 190 21.31 60.28 6.58
CA ASP A 190 21.72 61.34 7.49
C ASP A 190 20.88 62.59 7.16
N ILE A 191 19.99 62.96 8.07
CA ILE A 191 19.17 64.17 8.01
C ILE A 191 20.12 65.35 8.33
N PRO A 192 20.29 66.34 7.44
CA PRO A 192 21.07 67.52 7.78
C PRO A 192 20.27 68.38 8.77
N LEU A 193 20.98 68.85 9.81
CA LEU A 193 20.53 69.79 10.84
C LEU A 193 19.96 71.09 10.26
#